data_AF-A0A3A8KWQ2-F1
#
_entry.id   AF-A0A3A8KWQ2-F1
#
_cell.length_a   1.000
_cell.length_b   1.000
_cell.length_c   1.000
_cell.angle_alpha   90.00
_cell.angle_beta   90.00
_cell.angle_gamma   90.00
#
_symmetry.space_group_name_H-M   'P 1'
#
loop_
_entity.id
_entity.type
_entity.pdbx_description
1 polymer ?
#
loop_
_entity_poly.entity_id
_entity_poly.type
_entity_poly.pdbx_seq_one_letter_code
_entity_poly.pdbx_strand_id
1 'polypeptide(L)'
;MSLLLAGCDSSADTDGYREVACSFWASTHPHFKDLRPAAGLDAVQVRSSSEPRSTEYPSSSIDAWGQTCATAGDVSACQAEVDASRPSEGFHFSCYSNGICAYHFLLTTQGDEVRIHSTPAAVREVLGTIDTEQEAVLMVYALGYDFLCYDVDQGGVKANADGSYDVIGFRGIQCARDIPITQHVFHVSTSGEVREMESHVLRGGDETCDFEPHLADPVRR
;
A
#
# COMPACT_ATOMS: atom_id res chain seq x y z
N MET A 1 3.09 -28.69 17.29
CA MET A 1 3.72 -28.41 15.98
C MET A 1 2.91 -29.12 14.91
N SER A 2 1.96 -28.41 14.30
CA SER A 2 1.28 -28.89 13.11
C SER A 2 2.12 -28.45 11.92
N LEU A 3 2.66 -29.40 11.14
CA LEU A 3 3.24 -29.12 9.84
C LEU A 3 2.11 -28.81 8.87
N LEU A 4 2.03 -27.57 8.39
CA LEU A 4 1.26 -27.22 7.21
C LEU A 4 2.04 -27.72 5.99
N LEU A 5 1.44 -28.65 5.25
CA LEU A 5 1.88 -29.05 3.93
C LEU A 5 1.65 -27.87 2.98
N ALA A 6 2.67 -27.06 2.73
CA ALA A 6 2.66 -26.11 1.62
C ALA A 6 2.74 -26.91 0.32
N GLY A 7 1.63 -27.02 -0.41
CA GLY A 7 1.68 -27.41 -1.81
C GLY A 7 2.37 -26.31 -2.59
N CYS A 8 3.45 -26.63 -3.29
CA CYS A 8 3.82 -25.86 -4.46
C CYS A 8 2.68 -26.04 -5.48
N ASP A 9 2.14 -24.95 -6.04
CA ASP A 9 1.14 -24.89 -7.13
C ASP A 9 -0.31 -24.48 -6.79
N SER A 10 -0.60 -23.96 -5.59
CA SER A 10 -1.92 -23.35 -5.35
C SER A 10 -1.79 -21.91 -4.85
N SER A 11 -2.36 -20.96 -5.61
CA SER A 11 -2.73 -19.64 -5.10
C SER A 11 -4.02 -19.74 -4.28
N ALA A 12 -4.32 -18.69 -3.53
CA ALA A 12 -5.58 -18.52 -2.82
C ALA A 12 -6.76 -18.50 -3.79
N ASP A 13 -7.94 -18.86 -3.28
CA ASP A 13 -9.19 -18.68 -4.02
C ASP A 13 -9.50 -17.18 -4.16
N THR A 14 -9.50 -16.68 -5.40
CA THR A 14 -9.74 -15.28 -5.72
C THR A 14 -11.17 -14.99 -6.15
N ASP A 15 -12.09 -15.95 -6.00
CA ASP A 15 -13.50 -15.73 -6.27
C ASP A 15 -14.08 -14.57 -5.43
N GLY A 16 -14.69 -13.60 -6.13
CA GLY A 16 -15.29 -12.41 -5.52
C GLY A 16 -14.31 -11.28 -5.18
N TYR A 17 -13.01 -11.48 -5.34
CA TYR A 17 -12.04 -10.40 -5.28
C TYR A 17 -12.10 -9.54 -6.55
N ARG A 18 -11.79 -8.26 -6.38
CA ARG A 18 -11.56 -7.32 -7.47
C ARG A 18 -10.12 -6.84 -7.41
N GLU A 19 -9.56 -6.47 -8.55
CA GLU A 19 -8.26 -5.82 -8.62
C GLU A 19 -8.25 -4.54 -7.75
N VAL A 20 -7.13 -4.32 -7.06
CA VAL A 20 -6.90 -3.08 -6.31
C VAL A 20 -6.91 -1.89 -7.26
N ALA A 21 -7.65 -0.84 -6.89
CA ALA A 21 -7.71 0.38 -7.68
C ALA A 21 -6.36 1.09 -7.71
N CYS A 22 -5.90 1.49 -8.90
CA CYS A 22 -4.59 2.11 -9.10
C CYS A 22 -4.63 3.32 -10.03
N SER A 23 -3.61 4.19 -9.90
CA SER A 23 -3.46 5.41 -10.70
C SER A 23 -3.24 5.13 -12.19
N PHE A 24 -2.70 3.95 -12.53
CA PHE A 24 -2.52 3.45 -13.89
C PHE A 24 -2.59 1.91 -13.88
N TRP A 25 -3.05 1.32 -14.99
CA TRP A 25 -3.37 -0.11 -15.07
C TRP A 25 -2.15 -1.04 -14.90
N ALA A 26 -0.94 -0.61 -15.25
CA ALA A 26 0.29 -1.38 -15.01
C ALA A 26 1.09 -0.89 -13.78
N SER A 27 0.46 -0.16 -12.88
CA SER A 27 1.11 0.36 -11.67
C SER A 27 1.28 -0.75 -10.63
N THR A 28 2.27 -0.59 -9.76
CA THR A 28 2.41 -1.31 -8.49
C THR A 28 1.99 -0.47 -7.28
N HIS A 29 1.48 0.74 -7.54
CA HIS A 29 1.09 1.71 -6.53
C HIS A 29 -0.43 1.76 -6.45
N PRO A 30 -1.04 1.27 -5.36
CA PRO A 30 -2.45 1.46 -5.08
C PRO A 30 -2.82 2.93 -5.04
N HIS A 31 -4.07 3.21 -5.35
CA HIS A 31 -4.64 4.55 -5.33
C HIS A 31 -5.41 4.81 -4.05
N PHE A 32 -5.27 6.01 -3.49
CA PHE A 32 -5.79 6.39 -2.17
C PHE A 32 -6.55 7.72 -2.18
N LYS A 33 -7.46 7.92 -3.14
CA LYS A 33 -8.29 9.14 -3.24
C LYS A 33 -9.65 9.05 -2.53
N ASP A 34 -10.18 7.84 -2.33
CA ASP A 34 -11.44 7.63 -1.60
C ASP A 34 -11.15 7.25 -0.15
N LEU A 35 -10.27 8.02 0.51
CA LEU A 35 -10.08 7.89 1.95
C LEU A 35 -11.22 8.61 2.68
N ARG A 36 -11.59 8.09 3.85
CA ARG A 36 -12.57 8.65 4.77
C ARG A 36 -11.97 8.69 6.18
N PRO A 37 -10.89 9.49 6.35
CA PRO A 37 -10.15 9.50 7.59
C PRO A 37 -10.97 10.03 8.76
N ALA A 38 -10.42 9.89 9.97
CA ALA A 38 -11.02 10.40 11.18
C ALA A 38 -11.38 11.90 11.04
N ALA A 39 -12.52 12.27 11.61
CA ALA A 39 -13.07 13.62 11.46
C ALA A 39 -12.13 14.71 11.99
N GLY A 40 -12.15 15.87 11.32
CA GLY A 40 -11.43 17.07 11.74
C GLY A 40 -10.09 17.30 11.03
N LEU A 41 -9.66 16.40 10.14
CA LEU A 41 -8.52 16.65 9.26
C LEU A 41 -8.94 17.49 8.05
N ASP A 42 -8.08 18.40 7.62
CA ASP A 42 -8.25 19.16 6.38
C ASP A 42 -7.85 18.31 5.17
N ALA A 43 -6.76 17.55 5.30
CA ALA A 43 -6.26 16.68 4.27
C ALA A 43 -5.44 15.51 4.84
N VAL A 44 -5.39 14.44 4.06
CA VAL A 44 -4.48 13.31 4.22
C VAL A 44 -3.79 13.08 2.88
N GLN A 45 -2.47 13.02 2.89
CA GLN A 45 -1.67 12.74 1.70
C GLN A 45 -0.84 11.48 1.93
N VAL A 46 -0.89 10.55 0.99
CA VAL A 46 0.10 9.48 0.88
C VAL A 46 1.28 10.04 0.10
N ARG A 47 2.45 10.07 0.73
CA ARG A 47 3.65 10.69 0.16
C ARG A 47 4.80 9.71 0.09
N SER A 48 5.70 9.96 -0.85
CA SER A 48 6.99 9.26 -0.96
C SER A 48 8.17 10.20 -0.78
N SER A 49 9.23 9.70 -0.16
CA SER A 49 10.53 10.36 -0.06
C SER A 49 11.61 9.39 -0.53
N SER A 50 12.49 9.82 -1.44
CA SER A 50 13.52 8.96 -2.02
C SER A 50 14.82 8.93 -1.21
N GLU A 51 15.51 7.80 -1.24
CA GLU A 51 16.90 7.63 -0.79
C GLU A 51 17.81 7.25 -1.98
N PRO A 52 19.02 7.83 -2.11
CA PRO A 52 19.58 8.87 -1.25
C PRO A 52 18.77 10.18 -1.33
N ARG A 53 18.58 10.85 -0.19
CA ARG A 53 17.76 12.07 -0.16
C ARG A 53 18.28 13.11 -1.14
N SER A 54 17.43 13.48 -2.07
CA SER A 54 17.65 14.69 -2.85
C SER A 54 17.43 15.91 -1.96
N THR A 55 18.41 16.80 -1.91
CA THR A 55 18.22 18.14 -1.34
C THR A 55 17.36 19.03 -2.24
N GLU A 56 17.19 18.63 -3.50
CA GLU A 56 16.51 19.38 -4.56
C GLU A 56 15.01 19.04 -4.63
N TYR A 57 14.63 17.77 -4.40
CA TYR A 57 13.25 17.32 -4.52
C TYR A 57 12.65 16.96 -3.17
N PRO A 58 11.67 17.72 -2.63
CA PRO A 58 10.93 17.33 -1.42
C PRO A 58 10.21 16.01 -1.61
N SER A 59 9.63 15.49 -0.53
CA SER A 59 8.69 14.38 -0.67
C SER A 59 7.62 14.73 -1.70
N SER A 60 7.11 13.74 -2.42
CA SER A 60 6.07 13.94 -3.42
C SER A 60 4.76 13.33 -2.96
N SER A 61 3.65 14.02 -3.23
CA SER A 61 2.31 13.47 -3.00
C SER A 61 1.98 12.48 -4.11
N ILE A 62 1.67 11.24 -3.72
CA ILE A 62 1.21 10.18 -4.62
C ILE A 62 -0.30 10.31 -4.78
N ASP A 63 -1.00 10.42 -3.65
CA ASP A 63 -2.43 10.63 -3.59
C ASP A 63 -2.78 11.52 -2.40
N ALA A 64 -3.94 12.17 -2.51
CA ALA A 64 -4.45 13.06 -1.49
C ALA A 64 -5.97 12.97 -1.39
N TRP A 65 -6.45 13.08 -0.16
CA TRP A 65 -7.82 13.35 0.20
C TRP A 65 -7.89 14.72 0.89
N GLY A 66 -9.00 15.44 0.67
CA GLY A 66 -9.24 16.75 1.29
C GLY A 66 -8.45 17.90 0.63
N GLN A 67 -8.38 19.03 1.32
CA GLN A 67 -7.67 20.23 0.87
C GLN A 67 -6.61 20.61 1.91
N THR A 68 -5.34 20.52 1.51
CA THR A 68 -4.19 20.84 2.36
C THR A 68 -4.30 22.23 2.96
N CYS A 69 -4.09 22.36 4.27
CA CYS A 69 -4.12 23.63 5.01
C CYS A 69 -5.45 24.42 4.89
N ALA A 70 -6.57 23.76 4.60
CA ALA A 70 -7.84 24.44 4.35
C ALA A 70 -8.35 25.29 5.52
N THR A 71 -8.07 24.88 6.76
CA THR A 71 -8.50 25.62 7.96
C THR A 71 -7.36 26.34 8.68
N ALA A 72 -6.16 26.41 8.06
CA ALA A 72 -5.00 27.09 8.62
C ALA A 72 -5.26 28.59 8.83
N GLY A 73 -4.85 29.12 9.98
CA GLY A 73 -4.79 30.56 10.25
C GLY A 73 -3.68 31.23 9.43
N ASP A 74 -2.56 30.52 9.21
CA ASP A 74 -1.49 30.90 8.29
C ASP A 74 -1.27 29.81 7.22
N VAL A 75 -2.09 29.89 6.15
CA VAL A 75 -2.03 28.97 5.01
C VAL A 75 -0.63 28.91 4.39
N SER A 76 0.09 30.03 4.32
CA SER A 76 1.41 30.07 3.70
C SER A 76 2.45 29.34 4.55
N ALA A 77 2.41 29.51 5.87
CA ALA A 77 3.31 28.79 6.77
C ALA A 77 3.01 27.28 6.76
N CYS A 78 1.74 26.90 6.83
CA CYS A 78 1.34 25.50 6.75
C CYS A 78 1.80 24.84 5.44
N GLN A 79 1.59 25.49 4.28
CA GLN A 79 2.04 24.94 3.00
C GLN A 79 3.56 24.82 2.92
N ALA A 80 4.30 25.80 3.45
CA ALA A 80 5.76 25.74 3.49
C ALA A 80 6.26 24.56 4.34
N GLU A 81 5.58 24.23 5.45
CA GLU A 81 5.91 23.05 6.26
C GLU A 81 5.60 21.74 5.53
N VAL A 82 4.49 21.66 4.80
CA VAL A 82 4.18 20.52 3.92
C VAL A 82 5.27 20.32 2.87
N ASP A 83 5.69 21.40 2.21
CA ASP A 83 6.70 21.36 1.15
C ASP A 83 8.10 21.07 1.70
N ALA A 84 8.38 21.44 2.95
CA ALA A 84 9.64 21.14 3.63
C ALA A 84 9.73 19.71 4.19
N SER A 85 8.64 18.92 4.14
CA SER A 85 8.58 17.58 4.73
C SER A 85 9.56 16.60 4.06
N ARG A 86 10.51 16.10 4.87
CA ARG A 86 11.57 15.17 4.45
C ARG A 86 11.80 14.07 5.48
N PRO A 87 10.84 13.15 5.65
CA PRO A 87 11.01 12.09 6.61
C PRO A 87 12.14 11.14 6.21
N SER A 88 12.75 10.57 7.24
CA SER A 88 13.81 9.56 7.13
C SER A 88 13.30 8.12 7.22
N GLU A 89 12.00 7.97 7.44
CA GLU A 89 11.33 6.71 7.72
C GLU A 89 9.89 6.77 7.19
N GLY A 90 9.32 5.60 6.94
CA GLY A 90 7.97 5.45 6.43
C GLY A 90 7.38 4.11 6.86
N PHE A 91 6.06 3.97 6.76
CA PHE A 91 5.38 2.73 7.09
C PHE A 91 5.65 1.64 6.04
N HIS A 92 6.06 2.03 4.83
CA HIS A 92 6.36 1.13 3.73
C HIS A 92 7.64 1.60 3.03
N PHE A 93 8.45 0.64 2.59
CA PHE A 93 9.75 0.88 1.98
C PHE A 93 9.94 0.00 0.75
N SER A 94 10.31 0.62 -0.36
CA SER A 94 10.55 -0.06 -1.63
C SER A 94 11.89 0.38 -2.22
N CYS A 95 12.67 -0.56 -2.76
CA CYS A 95 13.91 -0.26 -3.48
C CYS A 95 13.85 -0.77 -4.91
N TYR A 96 14.39 0.03 -5.82
CA TYR A 96 14.55 -0.32 -7.22
C TYR A 96 15.99 -0.80 -7.50
N SER A 97 16.16 -1.58 -8.57
CA SER A 97 17.46 -2.15 -8.96
C SER A 97 18.54 -1.12 -9.27
N ASN A 98 18.16 0.14 -9.53
CA ASN A 98 19.07 1.27 -9.73
C ASN A 98 19.60 1.87 -8.41
N GLY A 99 19.26 1.29 -7.25
CA GLY A 99 19.71 1.75 -5.94
C GLY A 99 18.93 2.93 -5.38
N ILE A 100 17.87 3.37 -6.06
CA ILE A 100 16.94 4.37 -5.53
C ILE A 100 15.90 3.64 -4.69
N CYS A 101 15.72 4.08 -3.45
CA CYS A 101 14.67 3.57 -2.58
C CYS A 101 13.67 4.67 -2.25
N ALA A 102 12.49 4.30 -1.77
CA ALA A 102 11.44 5.21 -1.36
C ALA A 102 10.83 4.76 -0.04
N TYR A 103 10.68 5.72 0.89
CA TYR A 103 9.83 5.59 2.06
C TYR A 103 8.46 6.19 1.77
N HIS A 104 7.41 5.50 2.20
CA HIS A 104 6.03 5.95 2.11
C HIS A 104 5.48 6.27 3.49
N PHE A 105 4.78 7.40 3.60
CA PHE A 105 4.27 7.93 4.86
C PHE A 105 2.98 8.73 4.62
N LEU A 106 2.18 8.93 5.67
CA LEU A 106 1.07 9.89 5.58
C LEU A 106 1.52 11.25 6.06
N LEU A 107 1.05 12.29 5.39
CA LEU A 107 1.08 13.65 5.88
C LEU A 107 -0.35 14.13 6.07
N THR A 108 -0.66 14.68 7.23
CA THR A 108 -1.98 15.23 7.54
C THR A 108 -1.88 16.70 7.88
N THR A 109 -2.88 17.49 7.49
CA THR A 109 -3.02 18.88 7.92
C THR A 109 -4.31 19.09 8.69
N GLN A 110 -4.25 19.89 9.76
CA GLN A 110 -5.39 20.30 10.56
C GLN A 110 -5.12 21.70 11.13
N GLY A 111 -5.82 22.71 10.63
CA GLY A 111 -5.50 24.09 11.00
C GLY A 111 -4.06 24.43 10.62
N ASP A 112 -3.30 25.00 11.56
CA ASP A 112 -1.88 25.32 11.35
C ASP A 112 -0.93 24.13 11.54
N GLU A 113 -1.45 22.94 11.89
CA GLU A 113 -0.63 21.78 12.21
C GLU A 113 -0.39 20.88 10.99
N VAL A 114 0.87 20.54 10.74
CA VAL A 114 1.29 19.50 9.80
C VAL A 114 1.87 18.33 10.60
N ARG A 115 1.43 17.11 10.30
CA ARG A 115 1.96 15.88 10.96
C ARG A 115 2.35 14.83 9.96
N ILE A 116 3.43 14.09 10.28
CA ILE A 116 3.92 12.95 9.52
C ILE A 116 3.63 11.67 10.31
N HIS A 117 3.12 10.65 9.63
CA HIS A 117 2.79 9.35 10.19
C HIS A 117 3.51 8.26 9.41
N SER A 118 4.51 7.67 10.04
CA SER A 118 5.43 6.70 9.40
C SER A 118 5.30 5.29 9.94
N THR A 119 4.23 4.96 10.67
CA THR A 119 4.00 3.61 11.19
C THR A 119 2.60 3.11 10.87
N PRO A 120 2.39 1.80 10.70
CA PRO A 120 1.05 1.25 10.47
C PRO A 120 0.06 1.55 11.62
N ALA A 121 0.54 1.67 12.87
CA ALA A 121 -0.32 2.09 13.98
C ALA A 121 -0.83 3.53 13.81
N ALA A 122 0.05 4.45 13.40
CA ALA A 122 -0.33 5.84 13.14
C ALA A 122 -1.25 5.97 11.92
N VAL A 123 -1.04 5.15 10.87
CA VAL A 123 -1.97 5.05 9.72
C VAL A 123 -3.37 4.68 10.21
N ARG A 124 -3.49 3.64 11.05
CA ARG A 124 -4.78 3.24 11.63
C ARG A 124 -5.43 4.36 12.44
N GLU A 125 -4.65 5.09 13.23
CA GLU A 125 -5.16 6.23 14.02
C GLU A 125 -5.68 7.37 13.13
N VAL A 126 -4.99 7.67 12.02
CA VAL A 126 -5.43 8.68 11.04
C VAL A 126 -6.73 8.27 10.37
N LEU A 127 -6.87 7.00 9.98
CA LEU A 127 -8.07 6.49 9.32
C LEU A 127 -9.25 6.40 10.30
N GLY A 128 -9.01 5.94 11.54
CA GLY A 128 -10.07 5.67 12.50
C GLY A 128 -10.82 4.38 12.11
N THR A 129 -11.97 4.52 11.46
CA THR A 129 -12.70 3.38 10.89
C THR A 129 -12.26 3.09 9.47
N ILE A 130 -12.30 1.81 9.08
CA ILE A 130 -12.05 1.40 7.70
C ILE A 130 -13.40 1.30 7.00
N ASP A 131 -13.68 2.30 6.17
CA ASP A 131 -14.98 2.49 5.52
C ASP A 131 -14.91 2.23 4.01
N THR A 132 -13.71 2.07 3.46
CA THR A 132 -13.48 1.84 2.04
C THR A 132 -12.45 0.74 1.77
N GLU A 133 -12.50 0.18 0.56
CA GLU A 133 -11.52 -0.78 0.08
C GLU A 133 -10.10 -0.19 0.02
N GLN A 134 -9.97 1.10 -0.32
CA GLN A 134 -8.67 1.78 -0.41
C GLN A 134 -8.01 1.92 0.98
N GLU A 135 -8.81 2.14 2.02
CA GLU A 135 -8.31 2.17 3.40
C GLU A 135 -7.87 0.78 3.88
N ALA A 136 -8.61 -0.28 3.53
CA ALA A 136 -8.20 -1.64 3.83
C ALA A 136 -6.89 -2.00 3.14
N VAL A 137 -6.74 -1.63 1.86
CA VAL A 137 -5.49 -1.79 1.10
C VAL A 137 -4.37 -0.96 1.72
N LEU A 138 -4.63 0.29 2.13
CA LEU A 138 -3.63 1.14 2.79
C LEU A 138 -3.12 0.52 4.10
N MET A 139 -4.00 -0.13 4.87
CA MET A 139 -3.61 -0.83 6.09
C MET A 139 -2.64 -1.98 5.81
N VAL A 140 -2.89 -2.78 4.78
CA VAL A 140 -1.99 -3.88 4.38
C VAL A 140 -0.70 -3.35 3.74
N TYR A 141 -0.80 -2.29 2.94
CA TYR A 141 0.35 -1.58 2.38
C TYR A 141 1.27 -1.04 3.47
N ALA A 142 0.70 -0.49 4.54
CA ALA A 142 1.41 0.01 5.71
C ALA A 142 2.11 -1.07 6.55
N LEU A 143 1.82 -2.35 6.30
CA LEU A 143 2.57 -3.48 6.86
C LEU A 143 3.73 -3.94 5.96
N GLY A 144 4.01 -3.22 4.88
CA GLY A 144 5.11 -3.53 3.96
C GLY A 144 4.78 -4.63 2.95
N TYR A 145 3.51 -4.78 2.57
CA TYR A 145 3.09 -5.64 1.46
C TYR A 145 2.88 -4.80 0.20
N ASP A 146 3.23 -5.37 -0.94
CA ASP A 146 3.09 -4.76 -2.26
C ASP A 146 1.85 -5.28 -2.98
N PHE A 147 1.47 -4.59 -4.06
CA PHE A 147 0.29 -4.92 -4.86
C PHE A 147 0.59 -4.85 -6.36
N LEU A 148 0.15 -5.86 -7.11
CA LEU A 148 0.05 -5.77 -8.57
C LEU A 148 -1.38 -5.42 -8.95
N CYS A 149 -1.56 -4.21 -9.46
CA CYS A 149 -2.88 -3.65 -9.73
C CYS A 149 -3.67 -4.33 -10.86
N TYR A 150 -3.04 -5.23 -11.61
CA TYR A 150 -3.60 -5.93 -12.76
C TYR A 150 -3.63 -7.46 -12.56
N ASP A 151 -3.27 -7.92 -11.37
CA ASP A 151 -3.22 -9.34 -11.03
C ASP A 151 -3.87 -9.55 -9.67
N VAL A 152 -5.09 -10.08 -9.66
CA VAL A 152 -5.85 -10.32 -8.43
C VAL A 152 -5.13 -11.26 -7.46
N ASP A 153 -4.26 -12.16 -7.97
CA ASP A 153 -3.48 -13.06 -7.12
C ASP A 153 -2.37 -12.31 -6.36
N GLN A 154 -1.99 -11.12 -6.81
CA GLN A 154 -0.98 -10.28 -6.16
C GLN A 154 -1.53 -8.89 -5.79
N GLY A 155 -2.84 -8.68 -5.88
CA GLY A 155 -3.43 -7.36 -5.73
C GLY A 155 -4.95 -7.38 -5.79
N GLY A 156 -5.56 -8.06 -4.83
CA GLY A 156 -7.01 -8.23 -4.73
C GLY A 156 -7.61 -7.52 -3.52
N VAL A 157 -8.85 -7.05 -3.64
CA VAL A 157 -9.65 -6.57 -2.51
C VAL A 157 -11.10 -7.03 -2.64
N LYS A 158 -11.71 -7.38 -1.52
CA LYS A 158 -13.09 -7.85 -1.43
C LYS A 158 -13.76 -7.26 -0.19
N ALA A 159 -14.85 -6.52 -0.37
CA ALA A 159 -15.71 -6.12 0.73
C ALA A 159 -16.57 -7.30 1.22
N ASN A 160 -16.66 -7.47 2.53
CA ASN A 160 -17.45 -8.51 3.19
C ASN A 160 -18.80 -7.97 3.68
N ALA A 161 -19.77 -8.87 3.86
CA ALA A 161 -21.13 -8.50 4.28
C ALA A 161 -21.22 -7.89 5.69
N ASP A 162 -20.23 -8.12 6.54
CA ASP A 162 -20.13 -7.56 7.90
C ASP A 162 -19.44 -6.18 7.95
N GLY A 163 -19.07 -5.64 6.78
CA GLY A 163 -18.38 -4.35 6.64
C GLY A 163 -16.85 -4.44 6.74
N SER A 164 -16.29 -5.62 7.01
CA SER A 164 -14.85 -5.87 6.91
C SER A 164 -14.40 -6.02 5.45
N TYR A 165 -13.09 -6.16 5.25
CA TYR A 165 -12.50 -6.36 3.94
C TYR A 165 -11.52 -7.52 3.97
N ASP A 166 -11.44 -8.29 2.89
CA ASP A 166 -10.32 -9.18 2.65
C ASP A 166 -9.42 -8.56 1.56
N VAL A 167 -8.11 -8.66 1.76
CA VAL A 167 -7.10 -8.02 0.91
C VAL A 167 -6.02 -9.04 0.56
N ILE A 168 -5.65 -9.11 -0.71
CA ILE A 168 -4.54 -9.91 -1.22
C ILE A 168 -3.41 -8.96 -1.56
N GLY A 169 -2.27 -9.15 -0.90
CA GLY A 169 -1.01 -8.48 -1.21
C GLY A 169 0.09 -9.51 -1.40
N PHE A 170 1.25 -9.06 -1.88
CA PHE A 170 2.39 -9.94 -2.06
C PHE A 170 3.64 -9.40 -1.39
N ARG A 171 4.63 -10.29 -1.23
CA ARG A 171 6.01 -9.94 -0.90
C ARG A 171 6.95 -10.68 -1.83
N GLY A 172 8.17 -10.17 -1.91
CA GLY A 172 9.26 -10.80 -2.63
C GLY A 172 9.73 -9.99 -3.82
N ILE A 173 10.81 -10.47 -4.44
CA ILE A 173 11.46 -9.79 -5.55
C ILE A 173 11.73 -10.85 -6.62
N GLN A 174 11.04 -10.74 -7.76
CA GLN A 174 11.18 -11.70 -8.87
C GLN A 174 12.64 -11.94 -9.27
N CYS A 175 13.43 -10.86 -9.22
CA CYS A 175 14.84 -10.80 -9.62
C CYS A 175 15.85 -11.26 -8.55
N ALA A 176 15.40 -11.81 -7.43
CA ALA A 176 16.28 -12.27 -6.36
C ALA A 176 16.03 -13.76 -6.13
N ARG A 177 16.99 -14.60 -6.57
CA ARG A 177 16.92 -16.07 -6.48
C ARG A 177 16.46 -16.60 -5.12
N ASP A 178 16.89 -15.96 -4.04
CA ASP A 178 16.63 -16.42 -2.67
C ASP A 178 15.35 -15.83 -2.05
N ILE A 179 14.63 -14.95 -2.77
CA ILE A 179 13.43 -14.26 -2.28
C ILE A 179 12.23 -14.62 -3.17
N PRO A 180 11.45 -15.65 -2.82
CA PRO A 180 10.28 -16.03 -3.60
C PRO A 180 9.21 -14.94 -3.58
N ILE A 181 8.37 -14.93 -4.62
CA ILE A 181 7.13 -14.15 -4.61
C ILE A 181 6.09 -14.94 -3.82
N THR A 182 5.61 -14.36 -2.72
CA THR A 182 4.60 -14.94 -1.84
C THR A 182 3.33 -14.11 -1.88
N GLN A 183 2.20 -14.77 -2.10
CA GLN A 183 0.86 -14.22 -1.94
C GLN A 183 0.44 -14.32 -0.47
N HIS A 184 -0.26 -13.31 0.01
CA HIS A 184 -0.80 -13.27 1.36
C HIS A 184 -2.24 -12.75 1.34
N VAL A 185 -3.14 -13.47 2.00
CA VAL A 185 -4.54 -13.07 2.16
C VAL A 185 -4.73 -12.53 3.58
N PHE A 186 -5.23 -11.31 3.68
CA PHE A 186 -5.50 -10.64 4.94
C PHE A 186 -6.99 -10.41 5.12
N HIS A 187 -7.44 -10.47 6.36
CA HIS A 187 -8.69 -9.92 6.80
C HIS A 187 -8.43 -8.59 7.51
N VAL A 188 -9.14 -7.54 7.13
CA VAL A 188 -9.07 -6.19 7.69
C VAL A 188 -10.43 -5.87 8.30
N SER A 189 -10.46 -5.73 9.62
CA SER A 189 -11.68 -5.34 10.35
C SER A 189 -12.00 -3.86 10.15
N THR A 190 -13.23 -3.46 10.51
CA THR A 190 -13.67 -2.06 10.48
C THR A 190 -12.89 -1.13 11.43
N SER A 191 -12.15 -1.67 12.39
CA SER A 191 -11.26 -0.90 13.27
C SER A 191 -9.83 -0.78 12.72
N GLY A 192 -9.55 -1.38 11.56
CA GLY A 192 -8.21 -1.42 10.96
C GLY A 192 -7.27 -2.44 11.60
N GLU A 193 -7.78 -3.38 12.42
CA GLU A 193 -7.00 -4.57 12.77
C GLU A 193 -6.84 -5.46 11.53
N VAL A 194 -5.59 -5.81 11.22
CA VAL A 194 -5.21 -6.68 10.09
C VAL A 194 -4.78 -8.04 10.62
N ARG A 195 -5.35 -9.11 10.07
CA ARG A 195 -5.01 -10.49 10.40
C ARG A 195 -4.73 -11.28 9.13
N GLU A 196 -3.55 -11.88 9.06
CA GLU A 196 -3.22 -12.80 7.97
C GLU A 196 -4.02 -14.10 8.11
N MET A 197 -4.61 -14.52 6.99
CA MET A 197 -5.45 -15.71 6.87
C MET A 197 -4.69 -16.85 6.21
N GLU A 198 -4.01 -16.54 5.10
CA GLU A 198 -3.34 -17.51 4.24
C GLU A 198 -2.05 -16.92 3.66
N SER A 199 -1.10 -17.79 3.35
CA SER A 199 0.12 -17.44 2.61
C SER A 199 0.50 -18.57 1.67
N HIS A 200 0.81 -18.21 0.42
CA HIS A 200 1.15 -19.14 -0.65
C HIS A 200 2.41 -18.67 -1.38
N VAL A 201 3.26 -19.61 -1.79
CA VAL A 201 4.40 -19.29 -2.68
C VAL A 201 3.90 -19.35 -4.11
N LEU A 202 3.82 -18.20 -4.78
CA LEU A 202 3.40 -18.13 -6.18
C LEU A 202 4.52 -18.52 -7.14
N ARG A 203 5.74 -18.07 -6.83
CA ARG A 203 6.93 -18.32 -7.65
C ARG A 203 8.17 -18.38 -6.78
N GLY A 204 9.07 -19.31 -7.10
CA GLY A 204 10.44 -19.25 -6.57
C GLY A 204 11.15 -17.97 -7.04
N GLY A 205 12.18 -17.54 -6.31
CA GLY A 205 13.04 -16.47 -6.79
C GLY A 205 13.83 -16.91 -8.02
N ASP A 206 14.04 -16.01 -8.98
CA ASP A 206 14.86 -16.27 -10.17
C ASP A 206 16.19 -15.50 -10.10
N GLU A 207 17.24 -16.06 -10.69
CA GLU A 207 18.51 -15.35 -10.92
C GLU A 207 18.37 -14.29 -12.02
N THR A 208 17.35 -14.41 -12.88
CA THR A 208 17.15 -13.57 -14.05
C THR A 208 15.83 -12.79 -13.96
N CYS A 209 15.89 -11.48 -14.23
CA CYS A 209 14.71 -10.62 -14.37
C CYS A 209 14.05 -10.81 -15.74
N ASP A 210 13.66 -12.03 -16.07
CA ASP A 210 12.83 -12.23 -17.26
C ASP A 210 11.41 -11.82 -16.88
N PHE A 211 11.08 -10.56 -17.14
CA PHE A 211 9.70 -10.09 -17.19
C PHE A 211 9.02 -10.81 -18.35
N GLU A 212 8.66 -12.07 -18.16
CA GLU A 212 7.77 -12.76 -19.07
C GLU A 212 6.41 -12.07 -18.91
N PRO A 213 5.95 -11.29 -19.91
CA PRO A 213 4.62 -10.73 -19.84
C PRO A 213 3.68 -11.94 -19.74
N HIS A 214 2.79 -11.94 -18.75
CA HIS A 214 1.70 -12.90 -18.66
C HIS A 214 0.83 -12.73 -19.92
N LEU A 215 1.26 -13.35 -21.03
CA LEU A 215 0.41 -13.67 -22.15
C LEU A 215 -0.57 -14.69 -21.58
N ALA A 216 -1.80 -14.23 -21.40
CA ALA A 216 -2.96 -15.01 -21.01
C ALA A 216 -2.82 -16.48 -21.41
N ASP A 217 -2.89 -17.36 -20.41
CA ASP A 217 -2.99 -18.79 -20.63
C ASP A 217 -4.17 -19.06 -21.59
N PRO A 218 -3.93 -19.62 -22.81
CA PRO A 218 -5.00 -19.86 -23.77
C PRO A 218 -5.92 -21.03 -23.37
N VAL A 219 -5.75 -21.65 -22.20
CA VAL A 219 -6.41 -22.91 -21.81
C VAL A 219 -7.54 -22.72 -20.78
N ARG A 220 -8.17 -21.54 -20.70
CA ARG A 220 -9.51 -21.41 -20.10
C ARG A 220 -10.50 -20.79 -21.09
N ARG A 221 -11.10 -21.63 -21.92
CA ARG A 221 -12.40 -21.41 -22.58
C ARG A 221 -13.38 -22.48 -22.13
#